data_AF-A0A0F9R6S4-F1
#
_entry.id   AF-A0A0F9R6S4-F1
#
_cell.length_a   1.000
_cell.length_b   1.000
_cell.length_c   1.000
_cell.angle_alpha   90.00
_cell.angle_beta   90.00
_cell.angle_gamma   90.00
#
_symmetry.space_group_name_H-M   'P 1'
#
loop_
_entity.id
_entity.type
_entity.pdbx_description
1 polymer ?
#
loop_
_entity_poly.entity_id
_entity_poly.type
_entity_poly.pdbx_seq_one_letter_code
_entity_poly.pdbx_strand_id
1 'polypeptide(L)'
;MIVANFTPDTILWTHIGVTGRIKPGEIVEMAEPRAKHILNKYGSRGLVQLQYDDDKKEKARDAKIIYEDFWVRQIVNFNQLNERRKNENKAYLDISPELAFHAKQLELEVVGPWKMTKASSSKEMEELKTDNNKLRDEIGSFKEQVGTLTNQVETLIGKMTKEFDTKVGERDVYLRQFKNKGAAAFKAWVKNTNKQEEIKKDWPVEMQNEIIAKWESHFKEDKLPFEF
;
A
#
# COMPACT_ATOMS: atom_id res chain seq x y z
N MET A 1 32.94 -38.52 -34.76
CA MET A 1 31.74 -38.36 -33.89
C MET A 1 30.87 -37.29 -34.52
N ILE A 2 29.57 -37.52 -34.60
CA ILE A 2 28.63 -36.62 -35.27
C ILE A 2 27.93 -35.78 -34.22
N VAL A 3 28.00 -34.46 -34.38
CA VAL A 3 27.33 -33.49 -33.50
C VAL A 3 26.27 -32.78 -34.32
N ALA A 4 25.05 -32.74 -33.81
CA ALA A 4 23.93 -32.10 -34.46
C ALA A 4 23.39 -30.95 -33.61
N ASN A 5 23.14 -29.82 -34.27
CA ASN A 5 22.44 -28.71 -33.67
C ASN A 5 21.00 -28.67 -34.17
N PHE A 6 20.05 -29.12 -33.37
CA PHE A 6 18.62 -29.03 -33.69
C PHE A 6 17.96 -27.78 -33.08
N THR A 7 18.75 -26.91 -32.45
CA THR A 7 18.25 -25.70 -31.80
C THR A 7 18.23 -24.52 -32.76
N PRO A 8 17.42 -23.48 -32.50
CA PRO A 8 17.32 -22.32 -33.38
C PRO A 8 18.55 -21.40 -33.33
N ASP A 9 19.49 -21.64 -32.41
CA ASP A 9 20.65 -20.78 -32.20
C ASP A 9 21.86 -21.25 -33.00
N THR A 10 22.68 -20.29 -33.45
CA THR A 10 23.98 -20.60 -34.03
C THR A 10 25.00 -20.74 -32.91
N ILE A 11 25.63 -21.91 -32.81
CA ILE A 11 26.62 -22.19 -31.77
C ILE A 11 28.02 -21.88 -32.30
N LEU A 12 28.65 -20.87 -31.70
CA LEU A 12 30.07 -20.55 -31.91
C LEU A 12 30.91 -21.31 -30.89
N TRP A 13 31.93 -22.03 -31.35
CA TRP A 13 32.82 -22.78 -30.49
C TRP A 13 34.28 -22.55 -30.86
N THR A 14 35.14 -22.71 -29.86
CA THR A 14 36.60 -22.62 -30.00
C THR A 14 37.22 -23.75 -29.21
N HIS A 15 38.06 -24.57 -29.84
CA HIS A 15 38.78 -25.65 -29.18
C HIS A 15 40.18 -25.79 -29.78
N ILE A 16 41.22 -25.57 -28.96
CA ILE A 16 42.64 -25.69 -29.34
C ILE A 16 42.94 -24.87 -30.62
N GLY A 17 42.69 -23.56 -30.57
CA GLY A 17 42.96 -22.64 -31.69
C GLY A 17 42.05 -22.78 -32.92
N VAL A 18 41.18 -23.80 -32.96
CA VAL A 18 40.20 -23.96 -34.04
C VAL A 18 38.88 -23.34 -33.62
N THR A 19 38.40 -22.39 -34.41
CA THR A 19 37.08 -21.76 -34.28
C THR A 19 36.12 -22.35 -35.31
N GLY A 20 34.88 -22.55 -34.91
CA GLY A 20 33.85 -23.05 -35.78
C GLY A 20 32.47 -22.52 -35.41
N ARG A 21 31.54 -22.69 -36.34
CA ARG A 21 30.12 -22.38 -36.16
C ARG A 21 29.30 -23.60 -36.54
N ILE A 22 28.26 -23.90 -35.77
CA ILE A 22 27.26 -24.91 -36.09
C ILE A 22 25.91 -24.20 -36.18
N LYS A 23 25.37 -24.09 -37.39
CA LYS A 23 24.10 -23.42 -37.64
C LYS A 23 22.91 -24.27 -37.16
N PRO A 24 21.71 -23.68 -37.04
CA PRO A 24 20.48 -24.42 -36.79
C PRO A 24 20.25 -25.50 -37.84
N GLY A 25 19.95 -26.71 -37.39
CA GLY A 25 19.75 -27.91 -38.23
C GLY A 25 21.02 -28.52 -38.81
N GLU A 26 22.20 -27.95 -38.53
CA GLU A 26 23.45 -28.41 -39.11
C GLU A 26 24.00 -29.63 -38.35
N ILE A 27 24.52 -30.59 -39.12
CA ILE A 27 25.16 -31.80 -38.63
C ILE A 27 26.62 -31.74 -39.03
N VAL A 28 27.52 -31.77 -38.05
CA VAL A 28 28.96 -31.63 -38.27
C VAL A 28 29.66 -32.86 -37.73
N GLU A 29 30.45 -33.50 -38.59
CA GLU A 29 31.36 -34.55 -38.17
C GLU A 29 32.68 -33.94 -37.69
N MET A 30 33.15 -34.40 -36.54
CA MET A 30 34.38 -33.91 -35.93
C MET A 30 35.08 -34.99 -35.11
N ALA A 31 36.38 -34.75 -34.86
CA ALA A 31 37.20 -35.62 -34.02
C ALA A 31 36.63 -35.71 -32.59
N GLU A 32 36.71 -36.89 -31.99
CA GLU A 32 36.10 -37.21 -30.70
C GLU A 32 36.47 -36.23 -29.56
N PRO A 33 37.74 -35.81 -29.37
CA PRO A 33 38.09 -34.88 -28.28
C PRO A 33 37.39 -33.53 -28.43
N ARG A 34 37.26 -33.05 -29.68
CA ARG A 34 36.60 -31.79 -30.00
C ARG A 34 35.09 -31.90 -29.83
N ALA A 35 34.50 -33.01 -30.28
CA ALA A 35 33.08 -33.28 -30.12
C ALA A 35 32.69 -33.27 -28.63
N LYS A 36 33.44 -34.00 -27.79
CA LYS A 36 33.20 -34.04 -26.33
C LYS A 36 33.31 -32.66 -25.68
N HIS A 37 34.29 -31.85 -26.07
CA HIS A 37 34.42 -30.49 -25.56
C HIS A 37 33.18 -29.63 -25.86
N ILE A 38 32.71 -29.67 -27.11
CA ILE A 38 31.56 -28.87 -27.55
C ILE A 38 30.27 -29.40 -26.91
N LEU A 39 30.08 -30.71 -26.84
CA LEU A 39 28.93 -31.33 -26.19
C LEU A 39 28.89 -31.04 -24.68
N ASN A 40 30.04 -31.04 -23.99
CA ASN A 40 30.07 -30.68 -22.57
C ASN A 40 29.72 -29.20 -22.34
N LYS A 41 30.15 -28.32 -23.25
CA LYS A 41 29.92 -26.87 -23.12
C LYS A 41 28.51 -26.44 -23.54
N TYR A 42 27.96 -27.05 -24.59
CA TYR A 42 26.70 -26.62 -25.22
C TYR A 42 25.62 -27.71 -25.21
N GLY A 43 25.87 -28.90 -24.66
CA GLY A 43 24.88 -29.97 -24.58
C GLY A 43 23.69 -29.60 -23.71
N SER A 44 23.90 -28.81 -22.66
CA SER A 44 22.81 -28.23 -21.86
C SER A 44 21.93 -27.26 -22.66
N ARG A 45 22.41 -26.71 -23.78
CA ARG A 45 21.63 -25.88 -24.71
C ARG A 45 20.98 -26.71 -25.80
N GLY A 46 20.83 -28.03 -25.65
CA GLY A 46 20.17 -28.90 -26.62
C GLY A 46 21.06 -29.35 -27.78
N LEU A 47 22.38 -29.22 -27.68
CA LEU A 47 23.29 -29.81 -28.67
C LEU A 47 23.43 -31.33 -28.42
N VAL A 48 23.22 -32.14 -29.46
CA VAL A 48 23.10 -33.59 -29.30
C VAL A 48 24.16 -34.34 -30.12
N GLN A 49 24.64 -35.45 -29.58
CA GLN A 49 25.45 -36.42 -30.32
C GLN A 49 24.53 -37.35 -31.11
N LEU A 50 24.81 -37.53 -32.41
CA LEU A 50 24.16 -38.56 -33.21
C LEU A 50 25.04 -39.82 -33.26
N GLN A 51 24.43 -40.97 -32.98
CA GLN A 51 25.00 -42.30 -33.23
C GLN A 51 24.45 -42.86 -34.55
N TYR A 52 25.15 -43.85 -35.10
CA TYR A 52 24.64 -44.60 -36.25
C TYR A 52 23.37 -45.32 -35.77
N ASP A 53 22.29 -45.23 -36.55
CA ASP A 53 20.93 -45.73 -36.26
C ASP A 53 20.00 -44.84 -35.40
N ASP A 54 20.43 -43.65 -34.96
CA ASP A 54 19.54 -42.71 -34.24
C ASP A 54 18.42 -42.16 -35.16
N ASP A 55 17.17 -42.15 -34.68
CA ASP A 55 16.10 -41.40 -35.33
C ASP A 55 16.31 -39.89 -35.11
N LYS A 56 16.71 -39.22 -36.20
CA LYS A 56 16.93 -37.77 -36.23
C LYS A 56 15.70 -36.98 -35.75
N LYS A 57 14.48 -37.47 -35.98
CA LYS A 57 13.25 -36.77 -35.58
C LYS A 57 13.00 -36.84 -34.07
N GLU A 58 13.40 -37.93 -33.42
CA GLU A 58 13.29 -38.08 -31.97
C GLU A 58 14.36 -37.21 -31.28
N LYS A 59 15.61 -37.30 -31.72
CA LYS A 59 16.71 -36.46 -31.20
C LYS A 59 16.44 -34.96 -31.36
N ALA A 60 15.79 -34.55 -32.44
CA ALA A 60 15.40 -33.16 -32.64
C ALA A 60 14.31 -32.71 -31.65
N ARG A 61 13.35 -33.58 -31.30
CA ARG A 61 12.33 -33.30 -30.28
C ARG A 61 12.97 -33.18 -28.90
N ASP A 62 13.84 -34.11 -28.54
CA ASP A 62 14.56 -34.09 -27.26
C ASP A 62 15.44 -32.84 -27.13
N ALA A 63 16.18 -32.50 -28.19
CA ALA A 63 16.99 -31.29 -28.24
C ALA A 63 16.15 -30.02 -27.99
N LYS A 64 14.94 -29.96 -28.55
CA LYS A 64 14.03 -28.82 -28.35
C LYS A 64 13.56 -28.72 -26.90
N ILE A 65 13.21 -29.84 -26.28
CA ILE A 65 12.81 -29.88 -24.86
C ILE A 65 13.97 -29.42 -23.96
N ILE A 66 15.18 -29.94 -24.21
CA ILE A 66 16.39 -29.54 -23.46
C ILE A 66 16.65 -28.04 -23.64
N TYR A 67 16.47 -27.53 -24.85
CA TYR A 67 16.65 -26.11 -25.15
C TYR A 67 15.65 -25.21 -24.43
N GLU A 68 14.37 -25.59 -24.41
CA GLU A 68 13.35 -24.86 -23.66
C GLU A 68 13.64 -24.89 -22.15
N ASP A 69 13.95 -26.06 -21.58
CA ASP A 69 14.31 -26.22 -20.16
C ASP A 69 15.57 -25.42 -19.79
N PHE A 70 16.56 -25.35 -20.67
CA PHE A 70 17.74 -24.51 -20.48
C PHE A 70 17.36 -23.04 -20.24
N TRP A 71 16.54 -22.47 -21.13
CA TRP A 71 16.15 -21.07 -21.02
C TRP A 71 15.25 -20.80 -19.83
N VAL A 72 14.32 -21.71 -19.52
CA VAL A 72 13.53 -21.66 -18.29
C VAL A 72 14.45 -21.56 -17.07
N ARG A 73 15.46 -22.44 -16.96
CA ARG A 73 16.43 -22.41 -15.86
C ARG A 73 17.25 -21.12 -15.81
N GLN A 74 17.68 -20.60 -16.96
CA GLN A 74 18.41 -19.33 -17.00
C GLN A 74 17.55 -18.18 -16.48
N ILE A 75 16.28 -18.11 -16.89
CA ILE A 75 15.33 -17.06 -16.46
C ILE A 75 15.03 -17.20 -14.96
N VAL A 76 14.77 -18.41 -14.47
CA VAL A 76 14.51 -18.66 -13.04
C VAL A 76 15.73 -18.29 -12.20
N ASN A 77 16.94 -18.67 -12.60
CA ASN A 77 18.17 -18.31 -11.89
C ASN A 77 18.40 -16.80 -11.88
N PHE A 78 18.12 -16.12 -13.00
CA PHE A 78 18.19 -14.66 -13.08
C PHE A 78 17.20 -14.00 -12.11
N ASN A 79 15.97 -14.50 -12.05
CA ASN A 79 14.94 -14.01 -11.14
C ASN A 79 15.33 -14.22 -9.68
N GLN A 80 15.82 -15.39 -9.31
CA GLN A 80 16.30 -15.69 -7.96
C GLN A 80 17.46 -14.79 -7.54
N LEU A 81 18.39 -14.52 -8.47
CA LEU A 81 19.50 -13.60 -8.24
C LEU A 81 19.00 -12.18 -7.99
N ASN A 82 18.03 -11.71 -8.77
CA ASN A 82 17.46 -10.38 -8.60
C ASN A 82 16.61 -10.25 -7.32
N GLU A 83 15.87 -11.28 -6.92
CA GLU A 83 15.19 -11.31 -5.61
C GLU A 83 16.20 -11.29 -4.45
N ARG A 84 17.31 -12.03 -4.54
CA ARG A 84 18.38 -11.94 -3.54
C ARG A 84 18.96 -10.52 -3.46
N ARG A 85 19.22 -9.88 -4.60
CA ARG A 85 19.77 -8.51 -4.64
C ARG A 85 18.79 -7.48 -4.06
N LYS A 86 17.50 -7.64 -4.34
CA LYS A 86 16.43 -6.86 -3.71
C LYS A 86 16.48 -6.98 -2.19
N ASN A 87 16.57 -8.20 -1.65
CA ASN A 87 16.67 -8.45 -0.22
C ASN A 87 17.96 -7.87 0.40
N GLU A 88 19.04 -7.80 -0.38
CA GLU A 88 20.31 -7.19 0.01
C GLU A 88 20.35 -5.66 -0.21
N ASN A 89 19.24 -5.02 -0.61
CA ASN A 89 19.17 -3.60 -1.00
C ASN A 89 20.21 -3.19 -2.08
N LYS A 90 20.56 -4.12 -2.97
CA LYS A 90 21.43 -3.88 -4.12
C LYS A 90 20.61 -3.59 -5.36
N ALA A 91 21.16 -2.79 -6.28
CA ALA A 91 20.56 -2.56 -7.58
C ALA A 91 20.37 -3.88 -8.34
N TYR A 92 19.24 -4.00 -9.05
CA TYR A 92 18.94 -5.11 -9.94
C TYR A 92 19.98 -5.23 -11.07
N LEU A 93 20.11 -6.43 -11.62
CA LEU A 93 20.93 -6.64 -12.80
C LEU A 93 20.11 -6.36 -14.06
N ASP A 94 20.79 -5.84 -15.07
CA ASP A 94 20.23 -5.64 -16.39
C ASP A 94 20.00 -6.98 -17.09
N ILE A 95 18.86 -7.10 -17.77
CA ILE A 95 18.51 -8.29 -18.54
C ILE A 95 19.30 -8.32 -19.85
N SER A 96 19.91 -9.47 -20.17
CA SER A 96 20.52 -9.68 -21.49
C SER A 96 19.44 -9.68 -22.59
N PRO A 97 19.69 -9.10 -23.77
CA PRO A 97 18.74 -9.12 -24.90
C PRO A 97 18.27 -10.53 -25.28
N GLU A 98 19.16 -11.52 -25.21
CA GLU A 98 18.83 -12.93 -25.49
C GLU A 98 17.85 -13.49 -24.45
N LEU A 99 18.10 -13.22 -23.16
CA LEU A 99 17.24 -13.67 -22.07
C LEU A 99 15.86 -13.01 -22.14
N ALA A 100 15.81 -11.72 -22.51
CA ALA A 100 14.56 -10.98 -22.72
C ALA A 100 13.72 -11.56 -23.88
N PHE A 101 14.38 -11.92 -24.97
CA PHE A 101 13.73 -12.52 -26.13
C PHE A 101 13.11 -13.87 -25.78
N HIS A 102 13.87 -14.76 -25.12
CA HIS A 102 13.37 -16.08 -24.73
C HIS A 102 12.35 -16.02 -23.61
N ALA A 103 12.47 -15.10 -22.64
CA ALA A 103 11.44 -14.90 -21.63
C ALA A 103 10.10 -14.50 -22.25
N LYS A 104 10.12 -13.63 -23.28
CA LYS A 104 8.91 -13.28 -24.02
C LYS A 104 8.33 -14.46 -24.80
N GLN A 105 9.18 -15.28 -25.43
CA GLN A 105 8.72 -16.47 -26.16
C GLN A 105 8.11 -17.55 -25.25
N LEU A 106 8.67 -17.71 -24.05
CA LEU A 106 8.21 -18.69 -23.05
C LEU A 106 7.10 -18.15 -22.14
N GLU A 107 6.65 -16.90 -22.37
CA GLU A 107 5.66 -16.20 -21.55
C GLU A 107 6.02 -16.17 -20.05
N LEU A 108 7.32 -16.12 -19.74
CA LEU A 108 7.83 -16.06 -18.38
C LEU A 108 8.06 -14.62 -17.93
N GLU A 109 7.57 -14.29 -16.73
CA GLU A 109 7.85 -13.00 -16.10
C GLU A 109 9.30 -12.92 -15.61
N VAL A 110 9.96 -11.81 -15.91
CA VAL A 110 11.30 -11.51 -15.41
C VAL A 110 11.22 -10.52 -14.25
N VAL A 111 11.87 -10.85 -13.14
CA VAL A 111 11.92 -10.03 -11.93
C VAL A 111 12.94 -8.92 -12.09
N GLY A 112 12.49 -7.67 -11.92
CA GLY A 112 13.32 -6.47 -11.91
C GLY A 112 12.49 -5.21 -12.18
N PRO A 113 13.12 -4.02 -12.27
CA PRO A 113 12.45 -2.77 -12.63
C PRO A 113 11.82 -2.83 -14.02
N TRP A 114 12.14 -3.87 -14.81
CA TRP A 114 11.60 -4.18 -16.12
C TRP A 114 10.11 -4.53 -16.13
N LYS A 115 9.51 -4.86 -14.97
CA LYS A 115 8.05 -4.86 -14.83
C LYS A 115 7.43 -3.50 -15.16
N MET A 116 8.21 -2.41 -15.14
CA MET A 116 7.74 -1.04 -15.35
C MET A 116 8.03 -0.45 -16.74
N THR A 117 8.61 -1.17 -17.71
CA THR A 117 8.88 -0.54 -19.02
C THR A 117 8.87 -1.48 -20.23
N LYS A 118 7.70 -1.63 -20.84
CA LYS A 118 7.49 -1.18 -22.22
C LYS A 118 6.14 -0.46 -22.30
N ALA A 119 6.20 0.85 -22.37
CA ALA A 119 5.06 1.69 -22.72
C ALA A 119 4.47 1.19 -24.05
N SER A 120 3.31 0.57 -23.98
CA SER A 120 2.43 0.36 -25.11
C SER A 120 1.05 0.90 -24.78
N SER A 121 0.97 2.18 -24.40
CA SER A 121 -0.32 2.83 -24.14
C SER A 121 -0.10 4.32 -23.82
N SER A 122 0.00 5.16 -24.85
CA SER A 122 -0.34 6.59 -24.68
C SER A 122 -1.70 6.75 -23.96
N LYS A 123 -2.59 5.77 -24.12
CA LYS A 123 -3.86 5.63 -23.42
C LYS A 123 -3.76 5.48 -21.90
N GLU A 124 -2.93 4.60 -21.35
CA GLU A 124 -2.87 4.44 -19.88
C GLU A 124 -2.23 5.66 -19.23
N MET A 125 -1.30 6.34 -19.93
CA MET A 125 -0.75 7.60 -19.42
C MET A 125 -1.79 8.73 -19.46
N GLU A 126 -2.65 8.79 -20.47
CA GLU A 126 -3.80 9.70 -20.49
C GLU A 126 -4.86 9.33 -19.45
N GLU A 127 -5.13 8.05 -19.23
CA GLU A 127 -6.06 7.56 -18.21
C GLU A 127 -5.53 7.88 -16.81
N LEU A 128 -4.26 7.60 -16.51
CA LEU A 128 -3.63 7.96 -15.24
C LEU A 128 -3.57 9.48 -15.01
N LYS A 129 -3.42 10.28 -16.08
CA LYS A 129 -3.48 11.74 -15.99
C LYS A 129 -4.91 12.21 -15.72
N THR A 130 -5.89 11.56 -16.32
CA THR A 130 -7.32 11.83 -16.09
C THR A 130 -7.72 11.46 -14.66
N ASP A 131 -7.28 10.31 -14.17
CA ASP A 131 -7.54 9.86 -12.80
C ASP A 131 -6.82 10.73 -11.77
N ASN A 132 -5.59 11.18 -12.05
CA ASN A 132 -4.93 12.17 -11.19
C ASN A 132 -5.69 13.49 -11.10
N ASN A 133 -6.26 13.96 -12.21
CA ASN A 133 -7.05 15.19 -12.21
C ASN A 133 -8.34 15.00 -11.39
N LYS A 134 -9.05 13.88 -11.56
CA LYS A 134 -10.24 13.56 -10.75
C LYS A 134 -9.91 13.49 -9.26
N LEU A 135 -8.83 12.80 -8.89
CA LEU A 135 -8.41 12.71 -7.49
C LEU A 135 -8.06 14.09 -6.91
N ARG A 136 -7.47 14.99 -7.70
CA ARG A 136 -7.21 16.37 -7.26
C ARG A 136 -8.49 17.15 -7.03
N ASP A 137 -9.48 16.99 -7.90
CA ASP A 137 -10.78 17.66 -7.76
C ASP A 137 -11.55 17.12 -6.54
N GLU A 138 -11.53 15.80 -6.31
CA GLU A 138 -12.12 15.16 -5.13
C GLU A 138 -11.44 15.64 -3.83
N ILE A 139 -10.11 15.74 -3.81
CA ILE A 139 -9.35 16.29 -2.67
C ILE A 139 -9.75 17.76 -2.42
N GLY A 140 -9.93 18.55 -3.47
CA GLY A 140 -10.42 19.93 -3.37
C GLY A 140 -11.78 20.00 -2.69
N SER A 141 -12.74 19.19 -3.17
CA SER A 141 -14.08 19.08 -2.58
C SER A 141 -14.05 18.64 -1.12
N PHE A 142 -13.27 17.61 -0.78
CA PHE A 142 -13.14 17.18 0.61
C PHE A 142 -12.54 18.25 1.51
N LYS A 143 -11.57 19.02 1.02
CA LYS A 143 -10.98 20.13 1.78
C LYS A 143 -12.01 21.23 2.07
N GLU A 144 -12.89 21.54 1.12
CA GLU A 144 -13.99 22.50 1.33
C GLU A 144 -15.04 21.98 2.33
N GLN A 145 -15.40 20.70 2.24
CA GLN A 145 -16.32 20.06 3.19
C GLN A 145 -15.74 20.07 4.62
N VAL A 146 -14.45 19.74 4.76
CA VAL A 146 -13.75 19.81 6.05
C VAL A 146 -13.74 21.24 6.56
N GLY A 147 -13.42 22.24 5.73
CA GLY A 147 -13.47 23.65 6.14
C GLY A 147 -14.86 24.09 6.62
N THR A 148 -15.91 23.63 5.94
CA THR A 148 -17.31 23.91 6.33
C THR A 148 -17.65 23.28 7.68
N LEU A 149 -17.25 22.01 7.88
CA LEU A 149 -17.43 21.31 9.15
C LEU A 149 -16.66 21.98 10.29
N THR A 150 -15.41 22.40 10.06
CA THR A 150 -14.63 23.13 11.06
C THR A 150 -15.32 24.43 11.48
N ASN A 151 -15.83 25.22 10.53
CA ASN A 151 -16.56 26.45 10.83
C ASN A 151 -17.86 26.18 11.63
N GLN A 152 -18.57 25.09 11.31
CA GLN A 152 -19.77 24.69 12.05
C GLN A 152 -19.44 24.27 13.49
N VAL A 153 -18.35 23.53 13.68
CA VAL A 153 -17.87 23.14 15.01
C VAL A 153 -17.44 24.36 15.83
N GLU A 154 -16.68 25.29 15.25
CA GLU A 154 -16.29 26.53 15.92
C GLU A 154 -17.51 27.38 16.29
N THR A 155 -18.51 27.45 15.42
CA THR A 155 -19.77 28.15 15.72
C THR A 155 -20.54 27.48 16.86
N LEU A 156 -20.59 26.15 16.89
CA LEU A 156 -21.21 25.40 18.00
C LEU A 156 -20.46 25.63 19.31
N ILE A 157 -19.13 25.53 19.30
CA ILE A 157 -18.30 25.81 20.48
C ILE A 157 -18.51 27.25 20.96
N GLY A 158 -18.55 28.22 20.05
CA GLY A 158 -18.83 29.63 20.37
C GLY A 158 -20.22 29.87 20.98
N LYS A 159 -21.24 29.12 20.54
CA LYS A 159 -22.58 29.16 21.16
C LYS A 159 -22.59 28.52 22.54
N MET A 160 -21.98 27.35 22.69
CA MET A 160 -21.89 26.65 23.99
C MET A 160 -21.11 27.47 25.03
N THR A 161 -20.01 28.10 24.64
CA THR A 161 -19.22 28.97 25.55
C THR A 161 -20.02 30.19 25.98
N LYS A 162 -20.73 30.86 25.06
CA LYS A 162 -21.62 31.97 25.42
C LYS A 162 -22.75 31.55 26.36
N GLU A 163 -23.40 30.41 26.09
CA GLU A 163 -24.43 29.87 26.98
C GLU A 163 -23.88 29.55 28.37
N PHE A 164 -22.68 28.95 28.43
CA PHE A 164 -21.99 28.66 29.68
C PHE A 164 -21.67 29.95 30.45
N ASP A 165 -21.11 30.96 29.80
CA ASP A 165 -20.77 32.25 30.43
C ASP A 165 -22.02 32.98 30.95
N THR A 166 -23.14 32.95 30.21
CA THR A 166 -24.41 33.53 30.69
C THR A 166 -24.92 32.81 31.95
N LYS A 167 -24.85 31.49 31.99
CA LYS A 167 -25.27 30.71 33.17
C LYS A 167 -24.34 30.94 34.38
N VAL A 168 -23.04 31.15 34.15
CA VAL A 168 -22.10 31.56 35.22
C VAL A 168 -22.39 32.98 35.71
N GLY A 169 -22.74 33.92 34.83
CA GLY A 169 -23.18 35.26 35.23
C GLY A 169 -24.42 35.23 36.12
N GLU A 170 -25.40 34.39 35.78
CA GLU A 170 -26.60 34.16 36.60
C GLU A 170 -26.26 33.57 37.98
N ARG A 171 -25.31 32.61 38.05
CA ARG A 171 -24.79 32.02 39.31
C ARG A 171 -24.34 33.10 40.31
N ASP A 172 -23.59 34.09 39.84
CA ASP A 172 -23.05 35.16 40.69
C ASP A 172 -24.13 36.14 41.17
N VAL A 173 -25.22 36.28 40.42
CA VAL A 173 -26.38 37.08 40.83
C VAL A 173 -27.15 36.36 41.94
N TYR A 174 -27.40 35.06 41.79
CA TYR A 174 -28.09 34.27 42.82
C TYR A 174 -27.30 34.18 44.14
N LEU A 175 -25.98 33.98 44.06
CA LEU A 175 -25.10 33.98 45.23
C LEU A 175 -25.06 35.34 45.95
N ARG A 176 -25.06 36.46 45.19
CA ARG A 176 -25.14 37.81 45.78
C ARG A 176 -26.47 38.06 46.48
N GLN A 177 -27.58 37.66 45.87
CA GLN A 177 -28.91 37.80 46.48
C GLN A 177 -29.03 36.99 47.77
N PHE A 178 -28.47 35.77 47.80
CA PHE A 178 -28.41 34.95 49.01
C PHE A 178 -27.61 35.63 50.13
N LYS A 179 -26.39 36.09 49.83
CA LYS A 179 -25.54 36.79 50.82
C LYS A 179 -26.19 38.06 51.37
N ASN A 180 -26.92 38.81 50.54
CA ASN A 180 -27.49 40.10 50.95
C ASN A 180 -28.79 39.97 51.75
N LYS A 181 -29.63 38.97 51.48
CA LYS A 181 -30.95 38.82 52.13
C LYS A 181 -30.93 37.89 53.35
N GLY A 182 -29.93 37.03 53.46
CA GLY A 182 -29.90 35.97 54.46
C GLY A 182 -30.87 34.82 54.13
N ALA A 183 -30.69 33.69 54.80
CA ALA A 183 -31.31 32.41 54.43
C ALA A 183 -32.85 32.45 54.39
N ALA A 184 -33.51 33.03 55.40
CA ALA A 184 -34.97 33.06 55.51
C ALA A 184 -35.63 33.97 54.46
N ALA A 185 -35.08 35.16 54.22
CA ALA A 185 -35.63 36.09 53.24
C ALA A 185 -35.32 35.67 51.79
N PHE A 186 -34.22 34.96 51.55
CA PHE A 186 -33.94 34.33 50.26
C PHE A 186 -34.93 33.20 49.95
N LYS A 187 -35.26 32.36 50.93
CA LYS A 187 -36.29 31.30 50.82
C LYS A 187 -37.67 31.87 50.47
N ALA A 188 -38.05 33.00 51.08
CA ALA A 188 -39.29 33.70 50.72
C ALA A 188 -39.24 34.32 49.32
N TRP A 189 -38.10 34.90 48.92
CA TRP A 189 -37.93 35.50 47.59
C TRP A 189 -38.00 34.47 46.47
N VAL A 190 -37.34 33.32 46.62
CA VAL A 190 -37.40 32.20 45.66
C VAL A 190 -38.85 31.75 45.44
N LYS A 191 -39.60 31.55 46.53
CA LYS A 191 -41.01 31.12 46.48
C LYS A 191 -41.90 32.18 45.84
N ASN A 192 -41.74 33.45 46.20
CA ASN A 192 -42.59 34.53 45.70
C ASN A 192 -42.34 34.87 44.22
N THR A 193 -41.17 34.53 43.68
CA THR A 193 -40.77 34.90 42.31
C THR A 193 -40.91 33.72 41.32
N ASN A 194 -41.43 32.57 41.77
CA ASN A 194 -41.57 31.33 41.00
C ASN A 194 -40.26 30.83 40.33
N LYS A 195 -39.09 31.27 40.84
CA LYS A 195 -37.76 30.97 40.28
C LYS A 195 -37.32 29.52 40.50
N GLN A 196 -38.06 28.78 41.32
CA GLN A 196 -37.82 27.36 41.58
C GLN A 196 -38.00 26.49 40.31
N GLU A 197 -38.93 26.84 39.42
CA GLU A 197 -39.16 26.08 38.18
C GLU A 197 -38.10 26.38 37.11
N GLU A 198 -37.65 27.63 37.01
CA GLU A 198 -36.56 28.03 36.10
C GLU A 198 -35.23 27.36 36.47
N ILE A 199 -34.90 27.35 37.77
CA ILE A 199 -33.69 26.71 38.29
C ILE A 199 -33.71 25.20 38.05
N LYS A 200 -34.87 24.53 38.20
CA LYS A 200 -35.00 23.09 37.95
C LYS A 200 -34.85 22.71 36.46
N LYS A 201 -35.39 23.52 35.56
CA LYS A 201 -35.47 23.20 34.13
C LYS A 201 -34.15 23.45 33.39
N ASP A 202 -33.44 24.52 33.76
CA ASP A 202 -32.33 25.02 32.95
C ASP A 202 -30.93 24.65 33.50
N TRP A 203 -30.86 24.06 34.70
CA TRP A 203 -29.61 23.73 35.37
C TRP A 203 -29.23 22.26 35.23
N PRO A 204 -28.02 21.94 34.70
CA PRO A 204 -27.46 20.60 34.69
C PRO A 204 -27.34 19.99 36.10
N VAL A 205 -27.46 18.66 36.19
CA VAL A 205 -27.44 17.90 37.46
C VAL A 205 -26.17 18.16 38.28
N GLU A 206 -25.02 18.35 37.62
CA GLU A 206 -23.76 18.69 38.30
C GLU A 206 -23.83 20.05 39.02
N MET A 207 -24.55 21.03 38.45
CA MET A 207 -24.73 22.36 39.06
C MET A 207 -25.66 22.30 40.27
N GLN A 208 -26.69 21.45 40.22
CA GLN A 208 -27.59 21.23 41.34
C GLN A 208 -26.80 20.67 42.53
N ASN A 209 -25.94 19.67 42.29
CA ASN A 209 -25.09 19.04 43.31
C ASN A 209 -24.07 20.01 43.94
N GLU A 210 -23.42 20.88 43.15
CA GLU A 210 -22.44 21.84 43.68
C GLU A 210 -23.08 22.90 44.59
N ILE A 211 -24.31 23.31 44.25
CA ILE A 211 -25.05 24.31 45.02
C ILE A 211 -25.67 23.70 46.27
N ILE A 212 -26.18 22.47 46.19
CA ILE A 212 -26.56 21.67 47.37
C ILE A 212 -25.37 21.61 48.34
N ALA A 213 -24.19 21.16 47.89
CA ALA A 213 -23.01 21.05 48.74
C ALA A 213 -22.58 22.39 49.37
N LYS A 214 -22.64 23.49 48.62
CA LYS A 214 -22.28 24.83 49.13
C LYS A 214 -23.32 25.38 50.10
N TRP A 215 -24.61 25.20 49.83
CA TRP A 215 -25.70 25.84 50.57
C TRP A 215 -26.23 25.00 51.72
N GLU A 216 -26.10 23.67 51.70
CA GLU A 216 -26.43 22.79 52.83
C GLU A 216 -25.73 23.23 54.12
N SER A 217 -24.48 23.69 54.03
CA SER A 217 -23.72 24.21 55.17
C SER A 217 -24.36 25.45 55.83
N HIS A 218 -25.19 26.19 55.10
CA HIS A 218 -25.86 27.42 55.55
C HIS A 218 -27.32 27.22 55.98
N PHE A 219 -27.94 26.08 55.65
CA PHE A 219 -29.34 25.77 55.91
C PHE A 219 -29.51 24.65 56.97
N LYS A 220 -28.57 24.52 57.91
CA LYS A 220 -28.39 23.38 58.83
C LYS A 220 -29.64 22.82 59.55
N GLU A 221 -30.72 23.58 59.69
CA GLU A 221 -31.98 23.14 60.33
C GLU A 221 -33.21 23.26 59.43
N ASP A 222 -33.07 23.85 58.24
CA ASP A 222 -34.18 24.21 57.37
C ASP A 222 -33.96 23.54 56.01
N LYS A 223 -34.91 22.73 55.51
CA LYS A 223 -34.78 22.14 54.16
C LYS A 223 -34.48 23.24 53.14
N LEU A 224 -33.55 22.96 52.23
CA LEU A 224 -33.18 23.84 51.11
C LEU A 224 -34.46 24.39 50.46
N PRO A 225 -34.47 25.67 50.04
CA PRO A 225 -35.66 26.29 49.46
C PRO A 225 -36.09 25.69 48.11
N PHE A 226 -35.33 24.74 47.58
CA PHE A 226 -35.63 23.96 46.40
C PHE A 226 -35.46 22.48 46.74
N GLU A 227 -36.47 21.67 46.49
CA GLU A 227 -36.29 20.23 46.27
C GLU A 227 -35.95 20.09 44.79
N PHE A 228 -34.84 19.46 44.41
CA PHE A 228 -34.51 19.22 43.01
C PHE A 228 -35.33 18.05 42.46
#